data_AF-A0A969THF9-F1
#
_entry.id   AF-A0A969THF9-F1
#
_cell.length_a   1.000
_cell.length_b   1.000
_cell.length_c   1.000
_cell.angle_alpha   90.00
_cell.angle_beta   90.00
_cell.angle_gamma   90.00
#
_symmetry.space_group_name_H-M   'P 1'
#
loop_
_entity.id
_entity.type
_entity.pdbx_description
1 polymer ?
#
loop_
_entity_poly.entity_id
_entity_poly.type
_entity_poly.pdbx_seq_one_letter_code
_entity_poly.pdbx_strand_id
1 'polypeptide(L)'
;MILILGGTAAYHLDLSAELGAVERIDQETPYGRAFPILRLLNAPGNTALAFASRHGLEQLDLTPPFVNARANLWAAHALGVQAIVSWNGVGAINPLLEVGDLLVLNHLLDMTRTRVRSFDPAPPLPTRCCRINRPLRHCLFLTRP
;
A
#
# COMPACT_ATOMS: atom_id res chain seq x y z
N MET A 1 -1.48 9.32 -11.16
CA MET A 1 -1.71 7.85 -11.19
C MET A 1 -2.20 7.38 -9.82
N ILE A 2 -3.13 6.43 -9.77
CA ILE A 2 -3.63 5.82 -8.52
C ILE A 2 -3.09 4.39 -8.43
N LEU A 3 -2.55 4.03 -7.27
CA LEU A 3 -2.15 2.66 -6.96
C LEU A 3 -3.22 1.98 -6.11
N ILE A 4 -3.69 0.83 -6.57
CA ILE A 4 -4.54 -0.08 -5.83
C ILE A 4 -3.62 -1.09 -5.14
N LEU A 5 -3.56 -1.04 -3.81
CA LEU A 5 -2.75 -1.93 -2.99
C LEU A 5 -3.62 -3.00 -2.32
N GLY A 6 -3.60 -4.19 -2.91
CA GLY A 6 -4.41 -5.32 -2.50
C GLY A 6 -3.96 -5.99 -1.22
N GLY A 7 -4.92 -6.24 -0.33
CA GLY A 7 -4.77 -6.97 0.91
C GLY A 7 -4.97 -8.48 0.74
N THR A 8 -5.51 -9.13 1.77
CA THR A 8 -5.96 -10.52 1.70
C THR A 8 -6.92 -10.70 0.51
N ALA A 9 -6.86 -11.88 -0.13
CA ALA A 9 -7.62 -12.26 -1.33
C ALA A 9 -7.28 -11.49 -2.62
N ALA A 10 -6.33 -10.54 -2.60
CA ALA A 10 -5.90 -9.83 -3.81
C ALA A 10 -5.34 -10.76 -4.90
N TYR A 11 -4.76 -11.88 -4.52
CA TYR A 11 -4.21 -12.90 -5.44
C TYR A 11 -5.30 -13.71 -6.17
N HIS A 12 -6.58 -13.59 -5.79
CA HIS A 12 -7.69 -14.20 -6.53
C HIS A 12 -8.21 -13.32 -7.67
N LEU A 13 -7.72 -12.09 -7.80
CA LEU A 13 -8.16 -11.18 -8.86
C LEU A 13 -7.39 -11.48 -10.13
N ASP A 14 -8.08 -11.94 -11.17
CA ASP A 14 -7.54 -11.96 -12.54
C ASP A 14 -7.62 -10.55 -13.13
N LEU A 15 -6.59 -9.76 -12.83
CA LEU A 15 -6.51 -8.38 -13.28
C LEU A 15 -6.40 -8.27 -14.80
N SER A 16 -5.89 -9.30 -15.48
CA SER A 16 -5.76 -9.27 -16.93
C SER A 16 -7.11 -9.46 -17.63
N ALA A 17 -7.95 -10.35 -17.10
CA ALA A 17 -9.31 -10.56 -17.56
C ALA A 17 -10.22 -9.36 -17.23
N GLU A 18 -10.09 -8.80 -16.02
CA GLU A 18 -10.98 -7.74 -15.52
C GLU A 18 -10.56 -6.33 -15.98
N LEU A 19 -9.25 -6.09 -16.17
CA LEU A 19 -8.70 -4.75 -16.37
C LEU A 19 -7.84 -4.60 -17.64
N GLY A 20 -7.73 -5.66 -18.44
CA GLY A 20 -7.06 -5.65 -19.74
C GLY A 20 -5.54 -5.79 -19.67
N ALA A 21 -4.85 -5.25 -20.67
CA ALA A 21 -3.39 -5.39 -20.78
C ALA A 21 -2.67 -4.72 -19.60
N VAL A 22 -1.79 -5.48 -18.95
CA VAL A 22 -0.98 -5.03 -17.81
C VAL A 22 0.51 -5.11 -18.15
N GLU A 23 1.27 -4.14 -17.63
CA GLU A 23 2.72 -4.13 -17.67
C GLU A 23 3.27 -4.36 -16.26
N ARG A 24 4.11 -5.38 -16.12
CA ARG A 24 4.77 -5.70 -14.86
C ARG A 24 6.04 -4.89 -14.69
N ILE A 25 6.15 -4.23 -13.54
CA ILE A 25 7.28 -3.39 -13.15
C ILE A 25 7.88 -3.96 -11.86
N ASP A 26 9.07 -4.55 -11.98
CA ASP A 26 9.90 -4.93 -10.85
C ASP A 26 10.93 -3.83 -10.60
N GLN A 27 11.01 -3.31 -9.37
CA GLN A 27 11.90 -2.21 -9.03
C GLN A 27 12.73 -2.51 -7.77
N GLU A 28 14.04 -2.33 -7.89
CA GLU A 28 14.94 -2.24 -6.75
C GLU A 28 14.94 -0.81 -6.20
N THR A 29 14.94 -0.69 -4.87
CA THR A 29 14.91 0.62 -4.19
C THR A 29 16.08 0.75 -3.23
N PRO A 30 16.42 1.97 -2.78
CA PRO A 30 17.42 2.15 -1.72
C PRO A 30 17.07 1.41 -0.40
N TYR A 31 15.83 0.96 -0.25
CA TYR A 31 15.33 0.23 0.91
C TYR A 31 15.20 -1.28 0.66
N GLY A 32 15.70 -1.78 -0.47
CA GLY A 32 15.59 -3.17 -0.93
C GLY A 32 14.51 -3.37 -1.99
N ARG A 33 14.20 -4.64 -2.28
CA ARG A 33 13.24 -5.02 -3.32
C ARG A 33 11.81 -4.63 -2.94
N ALA A 34 11.12 -3.95 -3.86
CA ALA A 34 9.70 -3.67 -3.76
C ALA A 34 8.86 -4.83 -4.31
N PHE A 35 7.55 -4.84 -4.00
CA PHE A 35 6.63 -5.72 -4.71
C PHE A 35 6.60 -5.39 -6.21
N PRO A 36 6.24 -6.37 -7.06
CA PRO A 36 5.93 -6.08 -8.45
C PRO A 36 4.69 -5.18 -8.53
N ILE A 37 4.78 -4.12 -9.33
CA ILE A 37 3.65 -3.24 -9.64
C ILE A 37 3.15 -3.59 -11.04
N LEU A 38 1.85 -3.83 -11.17
CA LEU A 38 1.17 -4.02 -12.44
C LEU A 38 0.55 -2.71 -12.88
N ARG A 39 1.12 -2.06 -13.88
CA ARG A 39 0.55 -0.86 -14.50
C ARG A 39 -0.50 -1.28 -15.53
N LEU A 40 -1.71 -0.75 -15.43
CA LEU A 40 -2.76 -0.99 -16.41
C LEU A 40 -2.51 -0.09 -17.62
N LEU A 41 -2.46 -0.68 -18.81
CA LEU A 41 -2.25 0.06 -20.05
C LEU A 41 -3.55 0.67 -20.57
N ASN A 42 -4.68 0.01 -20.34
CA ASN A 42 -6.01 0.39 -20.85
C ASN A 42 -7.00 0.63 -19.70
N ALA A 43 -6.59 1.40 -18.69
CA ALA A 43 -7.44 1.71 -17.55
C ALA A 43 -8.73 2.44 -18.00
N PRO A 44 -9.90 2.11 -17.41
CA PRO A 44 -11.16 2.77 -17.72
C PRO A 44 -11.20 4.21 -17.18
N GLY A 45 -11.72 5.13 -17.99
CA GLY A 45 -11.60 6.56 -17.74
C GLY A 45 -10.15 7.01 -17.89
N ASN A 46 -9.89 8.28 -18.19
CA ASN A 46 -8.55 8.80 -18.50
C ASN A 46 -7.59 8.86 -17.28
N THR A 47 -7.71 7.91 -16.35
CA THR A 47 -6.99 7.82 -15.09
C THR A 47 -5.98 6.69 -15.17
N ALA A 48 -4.70 7.02 -15.05
CA ALA A 48 -3.65 6.00 -14.95
C ALA A 48 -3.81 5.20 -13.64
N LEU A 49 -3.93 3.87 -13.79
CA LEU A 49 -4.08 2.93 -12.68
C LEU A 49 -2.90 1.97 -12.61
N ALA A 50 -2.51 1.64 -11.40
CA ALA A 50 -1.56 0.58 -11.10
C ALA A 50 -2.13 -0.29 -9.99
N PHE A 51 -1.70 -1.56 -9.97
CA PHE A 51 -2.08 -2.53 -8.97
C PHE A 51 -0.84 -3.17 -8.35
N ALA A 52 -0.88 -3.42 -7.05
CA ALA A 52 0.09 -4.25 -6.38
C ALA A 52 -0.58 -5.10 -5.31
N SER A 53 -0.09 -6.32 -5.10
CA SER A 53 -0.54 -7.17 -4.00
C SER A 53 0.49 -7.13 -2.88
N ARG A 54 0.03 -6.92 -1.64
CA ARG A 54 0.90 -6.91 -0.45
C ARG A 54 1.48 -8.29 -0.12
N HIS A 55 0.86 -9.35 -0.64
CA HIS A 55 1.21 -10.73 -0.34
C HIS A 55 1.97 -11.41 -1.48
N GLY A 56 2.05 -10.80 -2.66
CA GLY A 56 2.53 -11.44 -3.88
C GLY A 56 1.42 -11.57 -4.92
N LEU A 57 1.78 -11.66 -6.20
CA LEU A 57 0.82 -11.79 -7.30
C LEU A 57 0.35 -13.23 -7.51
N GLU A 58 1.14 -14.22 -7.07
CA GLU A 58 0.85 -15.64 -7.32
C GLU A 58 0.51 -16.43 -6.04
N GLN A 59 0.90 -15.98 -4.83
CA GLN A 59 0.52 -16.60 -3.54
C GLN A 59 0.88 -15.74 -2.30
N LEU A 60 0.68 -16.30 -1.08
CA LEU A 60 1.04 -15.74 0.25
C LEU A 60 2.57 -15.72 0.47
N ASP A 61 3.33 -15.17 -0.46
CA ASP A 61 4.79 -15.19 -0.46
C ASP A 61 5.39 -14.41 0.73
N LEU A 62 4.64 -13.44 1.24
CA LEU A 62 5.06 -12.57 2.33
C LEU A 62 3.98 -12.49 3.41
N THR A 63 4.32 -12.92 4.62
CA THR A 63 3.48 -12.65 5.79
C THR A 63 3.59 -11.16 6.18
N PRO A 64 2.56 -10.59 6.83
CA PRO A 64 2.51 -9.15 7.11
C PRO A 64 3.78 -8.54 7.70
N PRO A 65 4.51 -9.18 8.65
CA PRO A 65 5.73 -8.62 9.23
C PRO A 65 6.87 -8.38 8.25
N PHE A 66 6.94 -9.15 7.15
CA PHE A 66 8.06 -9.10 6.19
C PHE A 66 7.78 -8.19 4.99
N VAL A 67 6.61 -7.55 4.94
CA VAL A 67 6.28 -6.58 3.89
C VAL A 67 7.20 -5.36 4.02
N ASN A 68 8.03 -5.12 3.01
CA ASN A 68 8.93 -3.97 2.95
C ASN A 68 8.19 -2.68 2.55
N ALA A 69 7.48 -2.09 3.51
CA ALA A 69 6.66 -0.91 3.27
C ALA A 69 7.44 0.29 2.69
N ARG A 70 8.71 0.47 3.08
CA ARG A 70 9.56 1.56 2.56
C ARG A 70 9.87 1.37 1.08
N ALA A 71 10.33 0.19 0.69
CA ALA A 71 10.60 -0.10 -0.71
C ALA A 71 9.34 0.08 -1.56
N ASN A 72 8.21 -0.45 -1.09
CA ASN A 72 6.93 -0.39 -1.79
C ASN A 72 6.41 1.04 -2.01
N LEU A 73 6.42 1.86 -0.95
CA LEU A 73 5.97 3.25 -1.04
C LEU A 73 6.95 4.10 -1.86
N TRP A 74 8.26 3.82 -1.77
CA TRP A 74 9.26 4.51 -2.58
C TRP A 74 9.09 4.18 -4.07
N ALA A 75 8.90 2.90 -4.41
CA ALA A 75 8.66 2.46 -5.79
C ALA A 75 7.38 3.09 -6.37
N ALA A 76 6.29 3.08 -5.59
CA ALA A 76 5.06 3.76 -5.98
C ALA A 76 5.28 5.27 -6.24
N HIS A 77 6.02 5.94 -5.36
CA HIS A 77 6.34 7.36 -5.54
C HIS A 77 7.19 7.59 -6.80
N ALA A 78 8.23 6.77 -7.03
CA ALA A 78 9.10 6.86 -8.20
C ALA A 78 8.33 6.63 -9.52
N LEU A 79 7.28 5.80 -9.48
CA LEU A 79 6.36 5.56 -10.61
C LEU A 79 5.39 6.73 -10.87
N GLY A 80 5.35 7.75 -10.00
CA GLY A 80 4.43 8.89 -10.13
C GLY A 80 3.03 8.63 -9.57
N VAL A 81 2.89 7.67 -8.65
CA VAL A 81 1.65 7.45 -7.90
C VAL A 81 1.39 8.65 -6.98
N GLN A 82 0.17 9.17 -7.05
CA GLN A 82 -0.27 10.34 -6.27
C GLN A 82 -1.26 9.95 -5.16
N ALA A 83 -1.94 8.82 -5.31
CA ALA A 83 -2.89 8.31 -4.33
C ALA A 83 -2.79 6.79 -4.27
N ILE A 84 -2.98 6.25 -3.06
CA ILE A 84 -3.01 4.82 -2.81
C ILE A 84 -4.37 4.48 -2.23
N VAL A 85 -5.05 3.50 -2.83
CA VAL A 85 -6.26 2.88 -2.29
C VAL A 85 -5.90 1.49 -1.85
N SER A 86 -6.14 1.14 -0.59
CA SER A 86 -5.82 -0.18 -0.06
C SER A 86 -6.98 -0.75 0.74
N TRP A 87 -7.16 -2.06 0.67
CA TRP A 87 -8.10 -2.79 1.51
C TRP A 87 -7.38 -3.86 2.29
N ASN A 88 -7.99 -4.32 3.38
CA ASN A 88 -7.51 -5.44 4.19
C ASN A 88 -8.70 -6.23 4.75
N GLY A 89 -8.55 -7.55 4.88
CA GLY A 89 -9.45 -8.34 5.72
C GLY A 89 -9.13 -8.09 7.18
N VAL A 90 -10.14 -7.74 7.98
CA VAL A 90 -10.00 -7.41 9.40
C VAL A 90 -11.12 -8.07 10.21
N GLY A 91 -10.85 -8.33 11.50
CA GLY A 91 -11.89 -8.70 12.46
C GLY A 91 -12.55 -7.47 13.07
N ALA A 92 -13.88 -7.49 13.21
CA ALA A 92 -14.62 -6.43 13.87
C ALA A 92 -14.53 -6.58 15.41
N ILE A 93 -14.35 -5.45 16.10
CA ILE A 93 -14.46 -5.35 17.57
C ILE A 93 -15.71 -4.59 18.00
N ASN A 94 -16.41 -3.96 17.05
CA ASN A 94 -17.68 -3.30 17.29
C ASN A 94 -18.80 -4.32 16.99
N PRO A 95 -19.67 -4.66 17.97
CA PRO A 95 -20.72 -5.65 17.78
C PRO A 95 -21.80 -5.24 16.78
N LEU A 96 -21.84 -3.97 16.36
CA LEU A 96 -22.75 -3.50 15.32
C LEU A 96 -22.28 -3.78 13.89
N LEU A 97 -21.05 -4.30 13.73
CA LEU A 97 -20.49 -4.61 12.41
C LEU A 97 -20.62 -6.10 12.12
N GLU A 98 -21.08 -6.42 10.92
CA GLU A 98 -21.28 -7.78 10.44
C GLU A 98 -20.22 -8.19 9.41
N VAL A 99 -20.11 -9.50 9.17
CA VAL A 99 -19.20 -10.01 8.13
C VAL A 99 -19.68 -9.55 6.76
N GLY A 100 -18.80 -8.86 6.03
CA GLY A 100 -19.11 -8.29 4.71
C GLY A 100 -19.23 -6.77 4.73
N ASP A 101 -19.33 -6.15 5.91
CA ASP A 101 -19.34 -4.70 6.02
C ASP A 101 -18.03 -4.08 5.49
N LEU A 102 -18.19 -2.99 4.74
CA LEU A 102 -17.09 -2.18 4.23
C LEU A 102 -16.99 -0.88 5.02
N LEU A 103 -15.78 -0.60 5.53
CA LEU A 103 -15.51 0.62 6.28
C LEU A 103 -14.37 1.41 5.66
N VAL A 104 -14.60 2.72 5.52
CA VAL A 104 -13.54 3.69 5.21
C VAL A 104 -12.97 4.21 6.52
N LEU A 105 -11.77 3.75 6.86
CA LEU A 105 -11.09 4.18 8.08
C LEU A 105 -10.63 5.64 7.97
N ASN A 106 -10.90 6.44 8.99
CA ASN A 106 -10.39 7.80 9.12
C ASN A 106 -9.30 7.93 10.21
N HIS A 107 -9.22 6.95 11.11
CA HIS A 107 -8.33 6.91 12.27
C HIS A 107 -7.71 5.51 12.39
N LEU A 108 -6.54 5.41 13.03
CA LEU A 108 -5.87 4.13 13.29
C LEU A 108 -5.13 4.15 14.62
N LEU A 109 -5.07 2.99 15.27
CA LEU A 109 -4.20 2.73 16.42
C LEU A 109 -3.04 1.85 15.96
N ASP A 110 -1.82 2.38 15.98
CA ASP A 110 -0.62 1.63 15.57
C ASP A 110 -0.04 0.86 16.76
N MET A 111 -0.27 -0.45 16.79
CA MET A 111 0.32 -1.38 17.77
C MET A 111 1.48 -2.20 17.17
N THR A 112 2.01 -1.83 15.99
CA THR A 112 3.16 -2.50 15.40
C THR A 112 4.43 -2.24 16.22
N ARG A 113 5.31 -3.24 16.33
CA ARG A 113 6.53 -3.15 17.17
C ARG A 113 7.83 -3.14 16.38
N THR A 114 7.96 -4.03 15.42
CA THR A 114 9.25 -4.34 14.78
C THR A 114 9.46 -3.67 13.43
N ARG A 115 8.48 -2.90 12.92
CA ARG A 115 8.56 -2.30 11.59
C ARG A 115 9.31 -0.98 11.60
N VAL A 116 10.12 -0.77 10.57
CA VAL A 116 10.67 0.56 10.26
C VAL A 116 9.56 1.45 9.72
N ARG A 117 9.35 2.62 10.34
CA ARG A 117 8.18 3.49 10.11
C ARG A 117 8.49 4.78 9.35
N SER A 118 9.76 5.09 9.15
CA SER A 118 10.21 6.34 8.54
C SER A 118 11.21 6.09 7.42
N PHE A 119 11.22 6.99 6.44
CA PHE A 119 12.30 7.11 5.46
C PHE A 119 13.51 7.86 6.03
N ASP A 120 13.30 8.67 7.07
CA ASP A 120 14.36 9.39 7.76
C ASP A 120 15.30 8.39 8.45
N PRO A 121 16.62 8.44 8.16
CA PRO A 121 17.61 7.61 8.83
C PRO A 121 17.85 7.98 10.30
N ALA A 122 17.42 9.17 10.76
CA ALA A 122 17.59 9.59 12.15
C ALA A 122 16.72 8.76 13.11
N PRO A 123 17.19 8.51 14.36
CA PRO A 123 16.36 7.87 15.37
C PRO A 123 15.09 8.70 15.62
N PRO A 124 13.93 8.05 15.86
CA PRO A 124 12.69 8.76 16.07
C PRO A 124 12.83 9.69 17.27
N LEU A 125 12.77 11.00 17.04
CA LEU A 125 12.74 12.00 18.11
C LEU A 125 11.53 11.69 19.02
N PRO A 126 11.67 11.81 20.36
CA PRO A 126 10.63 11.44 21.33
C PRO A 126 9.29 12.20 21.15
N THR A 127 9.25 13.24 20.31
CA THR A 127 8.08 14.09 20.06
C THR A 127 7.63 14.17 18.61
N ARG A 128 8.31 13.51 17.66
CA ARG A 128 7.82 13.44 16.26
C ARG A 128 7.09 12.12 16.02
N CYS A 129 6.02 11.90 16.79
CA CYS A 129 4.93 11.11 16.27
C CYS A 129 4.39 11.90 15.07
N CYS A 130 4.49 11.38 13.85
CA CYS A 130 3.69 11.90 12.75
C CYS A 130 2.26 12.06 13.30
N ARG A 131 1.73 13.29 13.36
CA ARG A 131 0.35 13.49 13.82
C ARG A 131 -0.57 12.82 12.82
N ILE A 132 -0.91 11.55 13.08
CA ILE A 132 -1.90 10.75 12.35
C ILE A 132 -3.31 11.36 12.50
N ASN A 133 -3.48 12.37 13.37
CA ASN A 133 -4.71 13.16 13.55
C ASN A 133 -5.07 14.10 12.38
N ARG A 134 -4.51 13.93 11.18
CA ARG A 134 -5.03 14.56 9.97
C ARG A 134 -5.61 13.47 9.06
N PRO A 135 -6.69 13.75 8.31
CA PRO A 135 -7.22 12.80 7.33
C PRO A 135 -6.07 12.28 6.46
N LEU A 136 -6.10 10.98 6.12
CA LEU A 136 -5.06 10.17 5.46
C LEU A 136 -4.43 10.74 4.17
N ARG A 137 -4.78 11.96 3.76
CA ARG A 137 -4.28 12.69 2.59
C ARG A 137 -2.88 13.32 2.76
N HIS A 138 -2.33 13.46 3.96
CA HIS A 138 -1.11 14.27 4.19
C HIS A 138 -0.11 13.64 5.17
N CYS A 139 0.44 12.47 4.86
CA CYS A 139 1.62 11.94 5.56
C CYS A 139 2.61 11.37 4.55
N LEU A 140 3.35 12.26 3.88
CA LEU A 140 4.55 11.87 3.14
C LEU A 140 5.57 13.03 3.23
N PHE A 141 6.49 12.94 4.20
CA PHE A 141 7.72 13.73 4.15
C PHE A 141 8.71 12.95 3.29
N LEU A 142 8.64 13.17 1.98
CA LEU A 142 9.78 12.94 1.11
C LEU A 142 10.61 14.21 1.18
N THR A 143 11.62 14.21 2.05
CA THR A 143 12.75 15.11 1.86
C THR A 143 13.41 14.70 0.55
N ARG A 144 13.17 15.48 -0.51
CA ARG A 144 13.97 15.42 -1.73
C ARG A 144 15.45 15.64 -1.36
N PRO A 145 16.40 15.00 -2.04
CA PRO A 145 17.81 15.42 -1.97
C PRO A 145 17.98 16.87 -2.43
#